data_AF-A0A1D1YJJ1-F1
#
_entry.id   AF-A0A1D1YJJ1-F1
#
_cell.length_a   1.000
_cell.length_b   1.000
_cell.length_c   1.000
_cell.angle_alpha   90.00
_cell.angle_beta   90.00
_cell.angle_gamma   90.00
#
_symmetry.space_group_name_H-M   'P 1'
#
loop_
_entity.id
_entity.type
_entity.pdbx_description
1 polymer ?
#
loop_
_entity_poly.entity_id
_entity_poly.type
_entity_poly.pdbx_seq_one_letter_code
_entity_poly.pdbx_strand_id
1 'polypeptide(L)'
;MDVSPCPLDTEFADQIALLLAPPSPESAQEYYDDIIRIRQCYGINIKQGKFGKGVYANADFKAGELVLKDQMLVASQHSSNKIDCLVCSYCFCYIGSVELQIGRKLYLQGLRLSAKKDCDIETMCDGSEEECPTERMGRGTSNNHDYVEPCASTSMKDKAVSEEILASLMNGSLVLPYSENFSLPPVVSCPGGCEEEHYCSILCAEADWEAFHSLLCTGGKSDSSRREALVKFIEHANRTNDIFILAAKVISSTILRYKKLKMAHFGKEVQSSVLNWTDVFFSLLLEAWKPISMGFKKRWWDCVALPNDVDCSNEVSFRMQIRDLAYTSLQLLKDAIFDKECATLFSLDIYGHIIGMFELNNLDLVVASPVEDYFIYIDDLPSPLKIEAEKLTRPFLVALGDDYSVYCQGTAFFPLQSCINHSCHPNAKAFKRDEDKDGHATIIALRSIMEGEEITISYIDEDLPYEERQSLLADYGFKCECPRCLEENS
;
A
#
# COMPACT_ATOMS: atom_id res chain seq x y z
N MET A 1 28.30 4.44 20.47
CA MET A 1 27.70 3.20 19.97
C MET A 1 26.46 2.99 20.80
N ASP A 2 25.32 3.39 20.27
CA ASP A 2 24.06 3.31 21.00
C ASP A 2 23.61 1.85 20.97
N VAL A 3 23.60 1.20 22.14
CA VAL A 3 23.25 -0.22 22.26
C VAL A 3 21.79 -0.38 21.85
N SER A 4 21.46 -1.43 21.09
CA SER A 4 20.06 -1.65 20.71
C SER A 4 19.19 -1.90 21.94
N PRO A 5 18.00 -1.27 22.05
CA PRO A 5 17.07 -1.55 23.15
C PRO A 5 16.46 -2.95 23.05
N CYS A 6 16.57 -3.62 21.90
CA CYS A 6 16.06 -4.97 21.69
C CYS A 6 17.13 -6.03 22.03
N PRO A 7 16.92 -6.88 23.06
CA PRO A 7 17.89 -7.92 23.42
C PRO A 7 18.17 -8.93 22.29
N LEU A 8 17.17 -9.17 21.43
CA LEU A 8 17.28 -10.09 20.29
C LEU A 8 18.32 -9.64 19.27
N ASP A 9 18.57 -8.35 19.15
CA ASP A 9 19.60 -7.81 18.25
C ASP A 9 21.01 -8.26 18.66
N THR A 10 21.24 -8.40 19.98
CA THR A 10 22.52 -8.89 20.50
C THR A 10 22.57 -10.41 20.53
N GLU A 11 21.46 -11.06 20.93
CA GLU A 11 21.37 -12.52 21.02
C GLU A 11 21.54 -13.22 19.65
N PHE A 12 20.98 -12.63 18.59
CA PHE A 12 20.94 -13.21 17.25
C PHE A 12 21.76 -12.44 16.22
N ALA A 13 22.76 -11.65 16.65
CA ALA A 13 23.51 -10.74 15.78
C ALA A 13 24.01 -11.38 14.47
N ASP A 14 24.61 -12.58 14.54
CA ASP A 14 25.13 -13.28 13.35
C ASP A 14 24.00 -13.72 12.39
N GLN A 15 22.89 -14.21 12.94
CA GLN A 15 21.73 -14.65 12.14
C GLN A 15 21.02 -13.46 11.48
N ILE A 16 20.88 -12.35 12.22
CA ILE A 16 20.33 -11.09 11.71
C ILE A 16 21.21 -10.58 10.56
N ALA A 17 22.53 -10.61 10.71
CA ALA A 17 23.46 -10.22 9.65
C ALA A 17 23.28 -11.06 8.37
N LEU A 18 23.04 -12.38 8.51
CA LEU A 18 22.77 -13.27 7.37
C LEU A 18 21.42 -12.99 6.70
N LEU A 19 20.37 -12.68 7.46
CA LEU A 19 19.06 -12.31 6.90
C LEU A 19 19.11 -10.96 6.15
N LEU A 20 19.92 -10.02 6.64
CA LEU A 20 20.07 -8.69 6.04
C LEU A 20 21.11 -8.63 4.92
N ALA A 21 21.97 -9.66 4.79
CA ALA A 21 22.94 -9.73 3.73
C ALA A 21 22.26 -9.68 2.35
N PRO A 22 22.83 -8.94 1.38
CA PRO A 22 22.30 -8.95 0.02
C PRO A 22 22.40 -10.37 -0.57
N PRO A 23 21.39 -10.83 -1.32
CA PRO A 23 21.44 -12.13 -1.97
C PRO A 23 22.59 -12.19 -2.99
N SER A 24 23.15 -13.38 -3.21
CA SER A 24 24.17 -13.56 -4.27
C SER A 24 23.54 -13.25 -5.64
N PRO A 25 24.34 -12.80 -6.62
CA PRO A 25 23.84 -12.54 -7.98
C PRO A 25 23.11 -13.72 -8.59
N GLU A 26 23.59 -14.95 -8.38
CA GLU A 26 22.97 -16.18 -8.88
C GLU A 26 21.62 -16.43 -8.22
N SER A 27 21.56 -16.34 -6.89
CA SER A 27 20.31 -16.55 -6.12
C SER A 27 19.25 -15.49 -6.46
N ALA A 28 19.67 -14.25 -6.69
CA ALA A 28 18.80 -13.18 -7.15
C ALA A 28 18.28 -13.45 -8.57
N GLN A 29 19.15 -13.87 -9.49
CA GLN A 29 18.75 -14.20 -10.86
C GLN A 29 17.74 -15.34 -10.90
N GLU A 30 18.01 -16.44 -10.18
CA GLU A 30 17.09 -17.58 -10.07
C GLU A 30 15.72 -17.16 -9.55
N TYR A 31 15.68 -16.31 -8.52
CA TYR A 31 14.43 -15.80 -7.97
C TYR A 31 13.61 -15.03 -9.01
N TYR A 32 14.26 -14.12 -9.76
CA TYR A 32 13.55 -13.32 -10.76
C TYR A 32 13.10 -14.15 -11.96
N ASP A 33 13.93 -15.08 -12.43
CA ASP A 33 13.55 -16.00 -13.51
C ASP A 33 12.34 -16.85 -13.11
N ASP A 34 12.32 -17.33 -11.86
CA ASP A 34 11.19 -18.08 -11.31
C ASP A 34 9.92 -17.23 -11.22
N ILE A 35 10.00 -15.99 -10.74
CA ILE A 35 8.84 -15.09 -10.67
C ILE A 35 8.32 -14.76 -12.07
N ILE A 36 9.20 -14.43 -13.02
CA ILE A 36 8.83 -14.13 -14.40
C ILE A 36 8.10 -15.33 -15.02
N ARG A 37 8.60 -16.55 -14.79
CA ARG A 37 7.97 -17.78 -15.27
C ARG A 37 6.60 -18.03 -14.62
N ILE A 38 6.51 -17.92 -13.29
CA ILE A 38 5.27 -18.16 -12.54
C ILE A 38 4.18 -17.15 -12.91
N ARG A 39 4.56 -15.88 -13.07
CA ARG A 39 3.65 -14.77 -13.40
C ARG A 39 3.44 -14.57 -14.90
N GLN A 40 4.16 -15.33 -15.73
CA GLN A 40 4.09 -15.30 -17.19
C GLN A 40 4.44 -13.92 -17.79
N CYS A 41 5.38 -13.19 -17.18
CA CYS A 41 5.82 -11.86 -17.62
C CYS A 41 7.03 -11.92 -18.58
N TYR A 42 7.00 -12.79 -19.59
CA TYR A 42 8.16 -13.12 -20.44
C TYR A 42 8.68 -11.97 -21.33
N GLY A 43 7.93 -10.86 -21.41
CA GLY A 43 8.35 -9.66 -22.15
C GLY A 43 9.47 -8.88 -21.48
N ILE A 44 9.87 -9.25 -20.25
CA ILE A 44 10.96 -8.60 -19.52
C ILE A 44 11.96 -9.63 -18.98
N ASN A 45 13.17 -9.16 -18.67
CA ASN A 45 14.14 -9.86 -17.83
C ASN A 45 14.75 -8.90 -16.82
N ILE A 46 15.26 -9.44 -15.70
CA ILE A 46 15.96 -8.66 -14.68
C ILE A 46 17.43 -9.02 -14.73
N LYS A 47 18.30 -8.01 -14.72
CA LYS A 47 19.76 -8.16 -14.76
C LYS A 47 20.41 -7.23 -13.74
N GLN A 48 21.58 -7.61 -13.26
CA GLN A 48 22.44 -6.72 -12.50
C GLN A 48 23.19 -5.78 -13.48
N GLY A 49 22.91 -4.48 -13.40
CA GLY A 49 23.54 -3.41 -14.16
C GLY A 49 24.51 -2.56 -13.32
N LYS A 50 24.94 -1.42 -13.88
CA LYS A 50 25.87 -0.46 -13.24
C LYS A 50 25.29 0.12 -11.94
N PHE A 51 23.99 0.35 -11.88
CA PHE A 51 23.31 1.07 -10.80
C PHE A 51 22.51 0.16 -9.86
N GLY A 52 22.71 -1.15 -9.93
CA GLY A 52 21.92 -2.13 -9.19
C GLY A 52 21.17 -3.05 -10.13
N LYS A 53 19.97 -3.45 -9.75
CA LYS A 53 19.08 -4.26 -10.60
C LYS A 53 18.49 -3.36 -11.68
N GLY A 54 18.23 -3.92 -12.85
CA GLY A 54 17.53 -3.24 -13.94
C GLY A 54 16.58 -4.19 -14.65
N VAL A 55 15.46 -3.66 -15.12
CA VAL A 55 14.50 -4.38 -15.96
C VAL A 55 14.82 -4.06 -17.41
N TYR A 56 14.95 -5.10 -18.24
CA TYR A 56 15.22 -4.94 -19.67
C TYR A 56 14.13 -5.64 -20.47
N ALA A 57 13.81 -5.06 -21.63
CA ALA A 57 12.91 -5.64 -22.58
C ALA A 57 13.46 -6.98 -23.10
N ASN A 58 12.61 -8.00 -23.11
CA ASN A 58 12.87 -9.32 -23.68
C ASN A 58 11.99 -9.58 -24.91
N ALA A 59 11.33 -8.53 -25.40
CA ALA A 59 10.56 -8.45 -26.64
C ALA A 59 10.44 -6.97 -27.04
N ASP A 60 10.04 -6.69 -28.28
CA ASP A 60 9.69 -5.34 -28.70
C ASP A 60 8.32 -4.93 -28.15
N PHE A 61 8.20 -3.67 -27.71
CA PHE A 61 6.94 -3.05 -27.29
C PHE A 61 6.64 -1.80 -28.12
N LYS A 62 5.37 -1.56 -28.41
CA LYS A 62 4.88 -0.30 -28.99
C LYS A 62 4.38 0.64 -27.90
N ALA A 63 4.31 1.92 -28.22
CA ALA A 63 3.68 2.92 -27.35
C ALA A 63 2.25 2.49 -26.96
N GLY A 64 1.95 2.57 -25.67
CA GLY A 64 0.67 2.17 -25.06
C GLY A 64 0.55 0.68 -24.74
N GLU A 65 1.50 -0.18 -25.16
CA GLU A 65 1.44 -1.60 -24.83
C GLU A 65 1.81 -1.87 -23.37
N LEU A 66 1.18 -2.92 -22.81
CA LEU A 66 1.48 -3.42 -21.48
C LEU A 66 2.87 -4.07 -21.47
N VAL A 67 3.77 -3.49 -20.68
CA VAL A 67 5.12 -4.01 -20.47
C VAL A 67 5.14 -5.01 -19.32
N LEU A 68 4.47 -4.66 -18.21
CA LEU A 68 4.47 -5.47 -16.99
C LEU A 68 3.19 -5.21 -16.20
N LYS A 69 2.54 -6.28 -15.73
CA LYS A 69 1.53 -6.23 -14.66
C LYS A 69 2.06 -7.00 -13.46
N ASP A 70 2.60 -6.28 -12.48
CA ASP A 70 3.29 -6.86 -11.34
C ASP A 70 2.37 -7.01 -10.12
N GLN A 71 2.25 -8.23 -9.63
CA GLN A 71 1.45 -8.54 -8.45
C GLN A 71 2.21 -8.15 -7.17
N MET A 72 1.52 -7.51 -6.22
CA MET A 72 2.08 -7.18 -4.92
C MET A 72 2.60 -8.43 -4.22
N LEU A 73 3.80 -8.34 -3.66
CA LEU A 73 4.28 -9.33 -2.70
C LEU A 73 3.62 -9.12 -1.33
N VAL A 74 3.54 -7.86 -0.89
CA VAL A 74 2.86 -7.42 0.34
C VAL A 74 2.23 -6.06 0.08
N ALA A 75 1.01 -5.86 0.57
CA ALA A 75 0.28 -4.61 0.42
C ALA A 75 -0.73 -4.38 1.55
N SER A 76 -1.08 -3.11 1.77
CA SER A 76 -2.14 -2.69 2.68
C SER A 76 -2.80 -1.42 2.15
N GLN A 77 -4.13 -1.37 2.26
CA GLN A 77 -4.90 -0.14 2.10
C GLN A 77 -4.60 0.76 3.30
N HIS A 78 -4.55 2.08 3.07
CA HIS A 78 -4.41 3.04 4.16
C HIS A 78 -5.66 3.02 5.06
N SER A 79 -5.45 3.07 6.37
CA SER A 79 -6.51 2.96 7.37
C SER A 79 -7.52 4.10 7.26
N SER A 80 -7.06 5.30 6.91
CA SER A 80 -7.90 6.47 6.63
C SER A 80 -8.82 6.25 5.42
N ASN A 81 -8.31 5.59 4.37
CA ASN A 81 -8.99 5.32 3.10
C ASN A 81 -9.99 4.14 3.19
N LYS A 82 -9.85 3.24 4.18
CA LYS A 82 -10.79 2.13 4.41
C LYS A 82 -12.23 2.62 4.55
N ILE A 83 -12.47 3.83 5.05
CA ILE A 83 -13.83 4.39 5.20
C ILE A 83 -14.44 4.74 3.84
N ASP A 84 -13.63 5.23 2.92
CA ASP A 84 -14.06 5.70 1.61
C ASP A 84 -14.21 4.56 0.61
N CYS A 85 -13.37 3.52 0.73
CA CYS A 85 -13.28 2.46 -0.26
C CYS A 85 -13.41 1.09 0.40
N LEU A 86 -14.49 0.36 0.10
CA LEU A 86 -14.63 -1.04 0.49
C LEU A 86 -14.07 -1.92 -0.64
N VAL A 87 -12.89 -2.48 -0.39
CA VAL A 87 -12.13 -3.28 -1.35
C VAL A 87 -11.80 -4.66 -0.77
N CYS A 88 -11.37 -5.56 -1.66
CA CYS A 88 -10.78 -6.83 -1.28
C CYS A 88 -9.46 -6.62 -0.54
N SER A 89 -9.30 -7.18 0.65
CA SER A 89 -8.12 -7.11 1.50
C SER A 89 -6.85 -7.74 0.92
N TYR A 90 -6.99 -8.54 -0.15
CA TYR A 90 -5.89 -9.24 -0.81
C TYR A 90 -5.50 -8.60 -2.15
N CYS A 91 -6.46 -8.40 -3.05
CA CYS A 91 -6.21 -7.87 -4.40
C CYS A 91 -6.65 -6.42 -4.60
N PHE A 92 -7.30 -5.80 -3.62
CA PHE A 92 -7.68 -4.39 -3.60
C PHE A 92 -8.68 -3.95 -4.68
N CYS A 93 -9.30 -4.89 -5.41
CA CYS A 93 -10.44 -4.56 -6.25
C CYS A 93 -11.63 -4.14 -5.37
N TYR A 94 -12.45 -3.20 -5.84
CA TYR A 94 -13.72 -2.87 -5.20
C TYR A 94 -14.65 -4.10 -5.16
N ILE A 95 -15.49 -4.19 -4.11
CA ILE A 95 -16.41 -5.31 -3.89
C ILE A 95 -17.82 -4.82 -3.52
N GLY A 96 -18.83 -5.67 -3.67
CA GLY A 96 -20.22 -5.37 -3.37
C GLY A 96 -20.97 -4.74 -4.55
N SER A 97 -21.48 -3.52 -4.39
CA SER A 97 -22.16 -2.76 -5.44
C SER A 97 -21.87 -1.27 -5.32
N VAL A 98 -22.18 -0.49 -6.36
CA VAL A 98 -22.05 0.98 -6.32
C VAL A 98 -22.88 1.56 -5.16
N GLU A 99 -24.07 1.02 -4.91
CA GLU A 99 -24.93 1.41 -3.80
C GLU A 99 -24.29 1.12 -2.45
N LEU A 100 -23.67 -0.04 -2.28
CA LEU A 100 -22.96 -0.38 -1.04
C LEU A 100 -21.79 0.59 -0.81
N GLN A 101 -21.02 0.94 -1.84
CA GLN A 101 -19.91 1.89 -1.72
C GLN A 101 -20.42 3.27 -1.29
N ILE A 102 -21.44 3.81 -1.97
CA ILE A 102 -22.05 5.11 -1.66
C ILE A 102 -22.65 5.10 -0.24
N GLY A 103 -23.47 4.09 0.06
CA GLY A 103 -24.20 3.98 1.33
C GLY A 103 -23.24 3.87 2.52
N ARG A 104 -22.22 3.02 2.41
CA ARG A 104 -21.20 2.84 3.46
C ARG A 104 -20.41 4.12 3.69
N LYS A 105 -19.97 4.79 2.63
CA LYS A 105 -19.21 6.04 2.74
C LYS A 105 -20.01 7.12 3.46
N LEU A 106 -21.23 7.39 3.01
CA LEU A 106 -22.10 8.41 3.62
C LEU A 106 -22.45 8.06 5.07
N TYR A 107 -22.70 6.78 5.38
CA TYR A 107 -22.99 6.32 6.74
C TYR A 107 -21.80 6.58 7.69
N LEU A 108 -20.60 6.17 7.31
CA LEU A 108 -19.40 6.34 8.14
C LEU A 108 -18.96 7.80 8.27
N GLN A 109 -19.11 8.61 7.20
CA GLN A 109 -18.90 10.06 7.28
C GLN A 109 -19.88 10.71 8.26
N GLY A 110 -21.15 10.28 8.26
CA GLY A 110 -22.16 10.71 9.24
C GLY A 110 -21.74 10.41 10.67
N LEU A 111 -21.29 9.19 10.96
CA LEU A 111 -20.79 8.81 12.30
C LEU A 111 -19.58 9.66 12.74
N ARG A 112 -18.63 9.94 11.84
CA ARG A 112 -17.47 10.81 12.15
C ARG A 112 -17.90 12.23 12.52
N LEU A 113 -18.87 12.80 11.80
CA LEU A 113 -19.40 14.13 12.09
C LEU A 113 -20.17 14.17 13.41
N SER A 114 -20.91 13.12 13.74
CA SER A 114 -21.59 13.00 15.04
C SER A 114 -20.59 12.86 16.19
N ALA A 115 -19.56 12.01 16.04
CA ALA A 115 -18.50 11.86 17.04
C ALA A 115 -17.76 13.19 17.28
N LYS A 116 -17.44 13.96 16.22
CA LYS A 116 -16.86 15.31 16.35
C LYS A 116 -17.77 16.28 17.13
N LYS A 117 -19.08 16.27 16.87
CA LYS A 117 -20.04 17.09 17.62
C LYS A 117 -20.14 16.70 19.09
N ASP A 118 -20.02 15.41 19.42
CA ASP A 118 -20.07 14.94 20.80
C ASP A 118 -18.83 15.35 21.61
N CYS A 119 -17.64 15.38 21.00
CA CYS A 119 -16.43 15.91 21.66
C CYS A 119 -16.36 17.45 21.72
N ASP A 120 -17.02 18.16 20.79
CA ASP A 120 -17.20 19.62 20.89
C ASP A 120 -18.16 20.01 22.05
N ILE A 121 -19.07 19.12 22.46
CA ILE A 121 -19.98 19.35 23.59
C ILE A 121 -19.28 19.08 24.94
N GLU A 122 -18.30 18.18 24.99
CA GLU A 122 -17.51 17.92 26.21
C GLU A 122 -16.36 18.93 26.43
N THR A 123 -15.99 19.71 25.42
CA THR A 123 -14.88 20.69 25.49
C THR A 123 -15.39 22.14 25.65
N MET A 124 -16.39 22.34 26.50
CA MET A 124 -16.80 23.67 26.98
C MET A 124 -16.25 23.94 28.38
N CYS A 125 -14.97 23.70 28.62
CA CYS A 125 -14.20 24.28 29.72
C CYS A 125 -12.75 24.50 29.27
N ASP A 126 -12.31 25.75 29.45
CA ASP A 126 -11.00 26.36 29.17
C ASP A 126 -10.66 26.69 27.70
N GLY A 127 -10.64 28.00 27.44
CA GLY A 127 -10.25 28.59 26.18
C GLY A 127 -8.73 28.74 26.08
N SER A 128 -8.21 28.36 24.93
CA SER A 128 -7.13 29.08 24.23
C SER A 128 -7.17 28.63 22.77
N GLU A 129 -7.29 29.60 21.87
CA GLU A 129 -7.25 29.41 20.42
C GLU A 129 -5.81 29.08 20.01
N GLU A 130 -5.58 27.92 19.40
CA GLU A 130 -4.40 27.67 18.57
C GLU A 130 -4.85 27.09 17.22
N GLU A 131 -4.61 27.88 16.17
CA GLU A 131 -4.86 27.55 14.78
C GLU A 131 -3.84 26.51 14.27
N CYS A 132 -4.33 25.49 13.57
CA CYS A 132 -3.52 24.49 12.87
C CYS A 132 -3.22 24.99 11.43
N PRO A 133 -1.95 24.97 10.94
CA PRO A 133 -1.63 25.47 9.61
C PRO A 133 -2.00 24.44 8.54
N THR A 134 -2.74 24.90 7.53
CA THR A 134 -2.95 24.17 6.27
C THR A 134 -1.85 24.56 5.29
N GLU A 135 -1.00 23.59 4.91
CA GLU A 135 -0.04 23.77 3.83
C GLU A 135 -0.77 23.86 2.49
N ARG A 136 -0.66 25.02 1.84
CA ARG A 136 -1.03 25.27 0.46
C ARG A 136 0.20 25.10 -0.42
N MET A 137 0.20 24.12 -1.32
CA MET A 137 0.99 24.20 -2.55
C MET A 137 0.20 24.98 -3.60
N GLY A 138 0.83 26.04 -4.10
CA GLY A 138 0.22 27.02 -5.00
C GLY A 138 0.28 26.61 -6.48
N ARG A 139 -0.76 27.00 -7.22
CA ARG A 139 -0.69 27.33 -8.65
C ARG A 139 -1.19 28.76 -8.84
N GLY A 140 -0.32 29.65 -9.33
CA GLY A 140 -0.69 30.96 -9.89
C GLY A 140 -1.29 30.79 -11.28
N THR A 141 -2.50 31.33 -11.50
CA THR A 141 -2.84 32.54 -12.31
C THR A 141 -2.44 32.47 -13.79
N SER A 142 -3.26 32.80 -14.80
CA SER A 142 -4.39 33.73 -14.91
C SER A 142 -5.16 33.43 -16.21
N ASN A 143 -6.50 33.54 -16.21
CA ASN A 143 -7.19 34.52 -17.07
C ASN A 143 -8.67 34.68 -16.71
N ASN A 144 -9.03 35.94 -16.51
CA ASN A 144 -10.33 36.48 -16.13
C ASN A 144 -11.41 36.21 -17.19
N HIS A 145 -12.63 35.90 -16.73
CA HIS A 145 -13.84 36.59 -17.19
C HIS A 145 -14.90 36.55 -16.09
N ASP A 146 -15.26 37.75 -15.63
CA ASP A 146 -16.27 38.02 -14.60
C ASP A 146 -17.67 37.58 -15.03
N TYR A 147 -18.30 36.71 -14.24
CA TYR A 147 -19.75 36.65 -14.08
C TYR A 147 -20.07 36.48 -12.60
N VAL A 148 -20.52 37.57 -11.99
CA VAL A 148 -20.99 37.63 -10.61
C VAL A 148 -22.45 37.15 -10.58
N GLU A 149 -22.72 36.01 -9.94
CA GLU A 149 -24.06 35.61 -9.49
C GLU A 149 -24.05 35.27 -7.99
N PRO A 150 -25.18 35.47 -7.28
CA PRO A 150 -25.16 35.80 -5.86
C PRO A 150 -25.00 34.58 -4.96
N CYS A 151 -24.17 34.71 -3.92
CA CYS A 151 -24.09 33.79 -2.80
C CYS A 151 -25.45 33.62 -2.11
N ALA A 152 -26.14 32.51 -2.39
CA ALA A 152 -27.18 31.98 -1.54
C ALA A 152 -26.51 31.14 -0.43
N SER A 153 -26.43 31.71 0.77
CA SER A 153 -26.15 30.98 2.01
C SER A 153 -27.27 29.98 2.27
N THR A 154 -27.17 28.79 1.66
CA THR A 154 -28.10 27.70 1.90
C THR A 154 -27.67 26.99 3.18
N SER A 155 -28.56 26.97 4.17
CA SER A 155 -28.32 26.36 5.48
C SER A 155 -27.89 24.89 5.31
N MET A 156 -26.88 24.44 6.08
CA MET A 156 -26.30 23.08 6.06
C MET A 156 -27.28 21.93 6.39
N LYS A 157 -28.59 22.18 6.49
CA LYS A 157 -29.62 21.16 6.77
C LYS A 157 -30.06 20.35 5.53
N ASP A 158 -29.72 20.77 4.31
CA ASP A 158 -30.21 20.12 3.07
C ASP A 158 -29.29 18.99 2.53
N LYS A 159 -28.22 18.60 3.26
CA LYS A 159 -27.24 17.59 2.81
C LYS A 159 -27.50 16.16 3.31
N ALA A 160 -28.45 15.93 4.21
CA ALA A 160 -28.55 14.66 4.91
C ALA A 160 -29.48 13.66 4.18
N VAL A 161 -28.89 12.66 3.53
CA VAL A 161 -29.60 11.43 3.16
C VAL A 161 -30.02 10.74 4.46
N SER A 162 -31.28 10.31 4.57
CA SER A 162 -31.78 9.68 5.81
C SER A 162 -31.11 8.33 6.07
N GLU A 163 -30.99 7.95 7.35
CA GLU A 163 -30.41 6.66 7.76
C GLU A 163 -31.14 5.46 7.14
N GLU A 164 -32.46 5.55 6.97
CA GLU A 164 -33.27 4.50 6.32
C GLU A 164 -32.88 4.31 4.83
N ILE A 165 -32.60 5.40 4.11
CA ILE A 165 -32.16 5.35 2.72
C ILE A 165 -30.73 4.79 2.65
N LEU A 166 -29.84 5.22 3.54
CA LEU A 166 -28.47 4.67 3.62
C LEU A 166 -28.47 3.17 3.91
N ALA A 167 -29.31 2.73 4.86
CA ALA A 167 -29.50 1.32 5.15
C ALA A 167 -30.03 0.55 3.93
N SER A 168 -30.96 1.16 3.17
CA SER A 168 -31.52 0.57 1.95
C SER A 168 -30.49 0.43 0.82
N LEU A 169 -29.54 1.37 0.69
CA LEU A 169 -28.40 1.24 -0.22
C LEU A 169 -27.48 0.09 0.23
N MET A 170 -27.11 0.06 1.50
CA MET A 170 -26.15 -0.93 2.04
C MET A 170 -26.69 -2.36 2.04
N ASN A 171 -28.01 -2.56 2.21
CA ASN A 171 -28.63 -3.88 2.19
C ASN A 171 -29.14 -4.31 0.80
N GLY A 172 -28.96 -3.46 -0.23
CA GLY A 172 -29.38 -3.72 -1.60
C GLY A 172 -30.88 -3.61 -1.88
N SER A 173 -31.67 -3.05 -0.97
CA SER A 173 -33.12 -2.82 -1.19
C SER A 173 -33.38 -1.64 -2.11
N LEU A 174 -32.47 -0.66 -2.15
CA LEU A 174 -32.49 0.45 -3.10
C LEU A 174 -31.43 0.20 -4.18
N VAL A 175 -31.88 0.11 -5.44
CA VAL A 175 -31.02 -0.06 -6.61
C VAL A 175 -31.02 1.25 -7.39
N LEU A 176 -29.84 1.74 -7.73
CA LEU A 176 -29.67 2.96 -8.50
C LEU A 176 -29.79 2.68 -10.01
N PRO A 177 -30.28 3.65 -10.81
CA PRO A 177 -30.46 3.44 -12.24
C PRO A 177 -29.12 3.18 -12.95
N TYR A 178 -29.06 2.15 -13.81
CA TYR A 178 -27.88 1.77 -14.59
C TYR A 178 -26.68 1.25 -13.79
N SER A 179 -26.83 1.01 -12.48
CA SER A 179 -25.73 0.49 -11.65
C SER A 179 -25.31 -0.92 -12.04
N GLU A 180 -26.17 -1.68 -12.73
CA GLU A 180 -25.86 -3.01 -13.26
C GLU A 180 -24.69 -3.02 -14.26
N ASN A 181 -24.43 -1.90 -14.93
CA ASN A 181 -23.29 -1.72 -15.83
C ASN A 181 -21.95 -1.67 -15.10
N PHE A 182 -21.97 -1.48 -13.77
CA PHE A 182 -20.81 -1.34 -12.89
C PHE A 182 -20.75 -2.50 -11.89
N SER A 183 -20.97 -3.71 -12.40
CA SER A 183 -20.97 -4.93 -11.58
C SER A 183 -19.63 -5.14 -10.87
N LEU A 184 -19.67 -5.29 -9.55
CA LEU A 184 -18.50 -5.56 -8.71
C LEU A 184 -18.54 -7.01 -8.17
N PRO A 185 -17.37 -7.60 -7.85
CA PRO A 185 -17.31 -8.89 -7.17
C PRO A 185 -18.08 -8.92 -5.84
N PRO A 186 -18.62 -10.08 -5.41
CA PRO A 186 -19.35 -10.17 -4.15
C PRO A 186 -18.45 -9.94 -2.93
N VAL A 187 -19.08 -9.62 -1.80
CA VAL A 187 -18.39 -9.49 -0.51
C VAL A 187 -18.32 -10.87 0.16
N VAL A 188 -17.10 -11.36 0.35
CA VAL A 188 -16.80 -12.57 1.14
C VAL A 188 -16.18 -12.15 2.46
N SER A 189 -16.77 -12.57 3.57
CA SER A 189 -16.27 -12.25 4.91
C SER A 189 -15.00 -13.05 5.25
N CYS A 190 -14.21 -12.51 6.18
CA CYS A 190 -13.04 -13.20 6.70
C CYS A 190 -13.35 -14.59 7.27
N PRO A 191 -12.56 -15.63 6.92
CA PRO A 191 -12.77 -16.99 7.44
C PRO A 191 -12.53 -17.09 8.95
N GLY A 192 -11.69 -16.21 9.51
CA GLY A 192 -11.46 -16.05 10.95
C GLY A 192 -12.58 -15.30 11.70
N GLY A 193 -13.47 -14.62 10.98
CA GLY A 193 -14.61 -13.89 11.54
C GLY A 193 -14.25 -12.54 12.15
N CYS A 194 -13.23 -11.84 11.64
CA CYS A 194 -13.07 -10.41 11.92
C CYS A 194 -14.01 -9.60 11.03
N GLU A 195 -14.39 -8.41 11.49
CA GLU A 195 -15.29 -7.50 10.77
C GLU A 195 -14.54 -6.54 9.84
N GLU A 196 -13.21 -6.49 9.92
CA GLU A 196 -12.40 -5.52 9.18
C GLU A 196 -12.07 -5.98 7.76
N GLU A 197 -11.69 -7.25 7.58
CA GLU A 197 -11.15 -7.75 6.32
C GLU A 197 -12.21 -8.48 5.49
N HIS A 198 -12.30 -8.11 4.21
CA HIS A 198 -13.31 -8.57 3.26
C HIS A 198 -12.65 -8.95 1.94
N TYR A 199 -13.24 -9.86 1.18
CA TYR A 199 -12.61 -10.43 -0.01
C TYR A 199 -13.59 -10.48 -1.18
N CYS A 200 -13.05 -10.40 -2.40
CA CYS A 200 -13.86 -10.52 -3.62
C CYS A 200 -14.24 -11.97 -3.95
N SER A 201 -13.59 -12.95 -3.29
CA SER A 201 -13.78 -14.38 -3.54
C SER A 201 -13.23 -15.22 -2.38
N ILE A 202 -13.65 -16.48 -2.31
CA ILE A 202 -13.09 -17.48 -1.39
C ILE A 202 -11.58 -17.67 -1.67
N LEU A 203 -11.16 -17.66 -2.93
CA LEU A 203 -9.76 -17.81 -3.30
C LEU A 203 -8.88 -16.67 -2.75
N CYS A 204 -9.36 -15.41 -2.79
CA CYS A 204 -8.64 -14.29 -2.17
C CYS A 204 -8.63 -14.41 -0.65
N ALA A 205 -9.73 -14.84 -0.04
CA ALA A 205 -9.79 -15.06 1.41
C ALA A 205 -8.80 -16.16 1.87
N GLU A 206 -8.72 -17.27 1.14
CA GLU A 206 -7.78 -18.35 1.40
C GLU A 206 -6.32 -17.92 1.16
N ALA A 207 -6.06 -17.22 0.05
CA ALA A 207 -4.73 -16.73 -0.27
C ALA A 207 -4.20 -15.76 0.81
N ASP A 208 -5.03 -14.81 1.27
CA ASP A 208 -4.65 -13.90 2.35
C ASP A 208 -4.49 -14.63 3.68
N TRP A 209 -5.40 -15.56 4.01
CA TRP A 209 -5.33 -16.37 5.22
C TRP A 209 -4.03 -17.15 5.31
N GLU A 210 -3.65 -17.79 4.21
CA GLU A 210 -2.45 -18.61 4.08
C GLU A 210 -1.16 -17.81 4.04
N ALA A 211 -1.20 -16.58 3.53
CA ALA A 211 -0.03 -15.75 3.35
C ALA A 211 0.20 -14.78 4.52
N PHE A 212 -0.84 -14.31 5.22
CA PHE A 212 -0.73 -13.26 6.22
C PHE A 212 -1.75 -13.39 7.35
N HIS A 213 -3.03 -13.42 6.99
CA HIS A 213 -4.11 -13.03 7.87
C HIS A 213 -4.42 -14.02 8.98
N SER A 214 -4.07 -15.31 8.84
CA SER A 214 -4.23 -16.29 9.94
C SER A 214 -3.48 -15.90 11.23
N LEU A 215 -2.36 -15.17 11.11
CA LEU A 215 -1.63 -14.62 12.25
C LEU A 215 -2.14 -13.24 12.69
N LEU A 216 -2.73 -12.47 11.76
CA LEU A 216 -3.16 -11.08 11.94
C LEU A 216 -4.70 -10.91 12.02
N CYS A 217 -5.43 -12.00 12.25
CA CYS A 217 -6.88 -11.96 12.38
C CYS A 217 -7.29 -11.63 13.81
N THR A 218 -8.18 -10.65 13.96
CA THR A 218 -8.82 -10.26 15.23
C THR A 218 -10.17 -10.96 15.47
N GLY A 219 -10.52 -11.93 14.61
CA GLY A 219 -11.79 -12.63 14.66
C GLY A 219 -11.90 -13.60 15.84
N GLY A 220 -13.14 -13.92 16.26
CA GLY A 220 -13.40 -14.72 17.46
C GLY A 220 -12.89 -16.17 17.41
N LYS A 221 -12.39 -16.65 16.27
CA LYS A 221 -11.79 -17.99 16.13
C LYS A 221 -10.33 -18.06 16.61
N SER A 222 -9.70 -16.93 16.93
CA SER A 222 -8.34 -16.88 17.48
C SER A 222 -8.32 -16.94 19.01
N ASP A 223 -7.18 -17.34 19.59
CA ASP A 223 -6.93 -17.19 21.04
C ASP A 223 -7.20 -15.75 21.53
N SER A 224 -7.85 -15.61 22.70
CA SER A 224 -8.32 -14.32 23.20
C SER A 224 -7.18 -13.39 23.60
N SER A 225 -6.11 -13.92 24.21
CA SER A 225 -4.97 -13.12 24.66
C SER A 225 -4.18 -12.56 23.47
N ARG A 226 -3.95 -13.39 22.45
CA ARG A 226 -3.38 -12.96 21.17
C ARG A 226 -4.22 -11.87 20.51
N ARG A 227 -5.54 -12.03 20.50
CA ARG A 227 -6.45 -11.06 19.88
C ARG A 227 -6.37 -9.69 20.56
N GLU A 228 -6.37 -9.65 21.88
CA GLU A 228 -6.24 -8.39 22.63
C GLU A 228 -4.92 -7.68 22.37
N ALA A 229 -3.80 -8.43 22.32
CA ALA A 229 -2.50 -7.87 21.97
C ALA A 229 -2.48 -7.33 20.52
N LEU A 230 -3.08 -8.08 19.58
CA LEU A 230 -3.15 -7.67 18.18
C LEU A 230 -4.01 -6.42 17.97
N VAL A 231 -5.13 -6.27 18.70
CA VAL A 231 -5.94 -5.04 18.65
C VAL A 231 -5.12 -3.82 19.07
N LYS A 232 -4.32 -3.93 20.14
CA LYS A 232 -3.42 -2.84 20.58
C LYS A 232 -2.37 -2.49 19.52
N PHE A 233 -1.82 -3.50 18.85
CA PHE A 233 -0.89 -3.29 17.75
C PHE A 233 -1.55 -2.54 16.57
N ILE A 234 -2.74 -2.98 16.15
CA ILE A 234 -3.47 -2.35 15.03
C ILE A 234 -3.87 -0.91 15.38
N GLU A 235 -4.37 -0.68 16.60
CA GLU A 235 -4.70 0.67 17.08
C GLU A 235 -3.46 1.58 17.08
N HIS A 236 -2.32 1.08 17.58
CA HIS A 236 -1.07 1.82 17.53
C HIS A 236 -0.67 2.16 16.09
N ALA A 237 -0.72 1.20 15.17
CA ALA A 237 -0.39 1.41 13.77
C ALA A 237 -1.29 2.47 13.12
N ASN A 238 -2.61 2.31 13.21
CA ASN A 238 -3.58 3.24 12.63
C ASN A 238 -3.45 4.67 13.20
N ARG A 239 -2.99 4.81 14.46
CA ARG A 239 -2.84 6.12 15.11
C ARG A 239 -1.48 6.78 14.84
N THR A 240 -0.50 6.04 14.34
CA THR A 240 0.88 6.52 14.19
C THR A 240 1.38 6.40 12.76
N ASN A 241 1.46 5.19 12.21
CA ASN A 241 1.87 4.94 10.84
C ASN A 241 1.41 3.55 10.36
N ASP A 242 0.66 3.53 9.26
CA ASP A 242 0.15 2.30 8.62
C ASP A 242 1.26 1.36 8.13
N ILE A 243 2.50 1.85 7.98
CA ILE A 243 3.67 1.05 7.57
C ILE A 243 3.93 -0.12 8.53
N PHE A 244 3.52 -0.01 9.79
CA PHE A 244 3.63 -1.10 10.75
C PHE A 244 2.73 -2.28 10.39
N ILE A 245 1.55 -2.06 9.81
CA ILE A 245 0.68 -3.14 9.30
C ILE A 245 1.39 -3.92 8.19
N LEU A 246 2.12 -3.22 7.30
CA LEU A 246 2.93 -3.85 6.27
C LEU A 246 4.09 -4.67 6.85
N ALA A 247 4.78 -4.12 7.84
CA ALA A 247 5.85 -4.84 8.52
C ALA A 247 5.35 -6.12 9.23
N ALA A 248 4.16 -6.04 9.84
CA ALA A 248 3.49 -7.19 10.43
C ALA A 248 3.09 -8.24 9.37
N LYS A 249 2.62 -7.81 8.19
CA LYS A 249 2.35 -8.72 7.06
C LYS A 249 3.63 -9.41 6.60
N VAL A 250 4.75 -8.69 6.45
CA VAL A 250 6.05 -9.28 6.06
C VAL A 250 6.50 -10.36 7.06
N ILE A 251 6.47 -10.04 8.36
CA ILE A 251 6.83 -11.01 9.42
C ILE A 251 5.90 -12.22 9.38
N SER A 252 4.58 -11.98 9.32
CA SER A 252 3.57 -13.05 9.29
C SER A 252 3.76 -13.98 8.10
N SER A 253 4.01 -13.41 6.91
CA SER A 253 4.27 -14.18 5.69
C SER A 253 5.51 -15.03 5.77
N THR A 254 6.58 -14.47 6.34
CA THR A 254 7.83 -15.21 6.53
C THR A 254 7.62 -16.37 7.51
N ILE A 255 6.92 -16.15 8.64
CA ILE A 255 6.60 -17.20 9.62
C ILE A 255 5.74 -18.30 8.98
N LEU A 256 4.67 -17.94 8.25
CA LEU A 256 3.77 -18.90 7.63
C LEU A 256 4.47 -19.70 6.52
N ARG A 257 5.31 -19.05 5.71
CA ARG A 257 6.15 -19.72 4.71
C ARG A 257 7.17 -20.66 5.36
N TYR A 258 7.84 -20.23 6.44
CA TYR A 258 8.74 -21.08 7.22
C TYR A 258 8.02 -22.33 7.74
N LYS A 259 6.83 -22.18 8.32
CA LYS A 259 6.01 -23.32 8.79
C LYS A 259 5.67 -24.29 7.67
N LYS A 260 5.27 -23.79 6.50
CA LYS A 260 4.99 -24.61 5.30
C LYS A 260 6.23 -25.37 4.83
N LEU A 261 7.38 -24.70 4.72
CA LEU A 261 8.65 -25.30 4.32
C LEU A 261 9.10 -26.39 5.30
N LYS A 262 9.00 -26.11 6.61
CA LYS A 262 9.30 -27.05 7.68
C LYS A 262 8.41 -28.31 7.59
N MET A 263 7.10 -28.14 7.44
CA MET A 263 6.17 -29.27 7.27
C MET A 263 6.50 -30.11 6.04
N ALA A 264 6.83 -29.47 4.91
CA ALA A 264 7.23 -30.16 3.69
C ALA A 264 8.55 -30.93 3.82
N HIS A 265 9.50 -30.41 4.62
CA HIS A 265 10.77 -31.07 4.91
C HIS A 265 10.54 -32.37 5.72
N PHE A 266 9.79 -32.30 6.81
CA PHE A 266 9.49 -33.49 7.64
C PHE A 266 8.54 -34.49 6.97
N GLY A 267 7.74 -34.07 6.01
CA GLY A 267 6.91 -34.98 5.20
C GLY A 267 7.72 -35.81 4.18
N LYS A 268 8.96 -35.43 3.87
CA LYS A 268 9.81 -36.07 2.85
C LYS A 268 10.93 -36.93 3.45
N GLU A 269 11.40 -36.62 4.65
CA GLU A 269 12.52 -37.34 5.29
C GLU A 269 12.05 -38.27 6.42
N VAL A 270 11.82 -39.54 6.07
CA VAL A 270 11.81 -40.66 7.03
C VAL A 270 13.09 -41.47 6.82
N GLN A 271 14.25 -40.91 7.15
CA GLN A 271 15.48 -41.61 7.57
C GLN A 271 16.71 -40.69 7.50
N SER A 272 17.56 -40.82 8.53
CA SER A 272 19.01 -40.54 8.58
C SER A 272 19.49 -39.28 9.35
N SER A 273 20.03 -39.59 10.54
CA SER A 273 21.27 -39.13 11.19
C SER A 273 21.61 -37.63 11.38
N VAL A 274 21.86 -37.31 12.66
CA VAL A 274 22.70 -36.24 13.24
C VAL A 274 22.92 -34.99 12.35
N LEU A 275 21.84 -34.30 12.01
CA LEU A 275 21.89 -32.93 11.52
C LEU A 275 21.81 -31.98 12.71
N ASN A 276 22.58 -30.88 12.69
CA ASN A 276 22.35 -29.78 13.62
C ASN A 276 21.02 -29.11 13.27
N TRP A 277 19.96 -29.50 13.98
CA TRP A 277 18.59 -29.03 13.73
C TRP A 277 18.47 -27.50 13.72
N THR A 278 19.31 -26.80 14.48
CA THR A 278 19.36 -25.34 14.51
C THR A 278 19.74 -24.76 13.14
N ASP A 279 20.76 -25.32 12.48
CA ASP A 279 21.23 -24.85 11.18
C ASP A 279 20.20 -25.15 10.08
N VAL A 280 19.54 -26.32 10.18
CA VAL A 280 18.45 -26.70 9.26
C VAL A 280 17.27 -25.74 9.38
N PHE A 281 16.80 -25.45 10.59
CA PHE A 281 15.69 -24.52 10.81
C PHE A 281 16.03 -23.10 10.36
N PHE A 282 17.25 -22.63 10.63
CA PHE A 282 17.67 -21.31 10.16
C PHE A 282 17.77 -21.24 8.63
N SER A 283 18.23 -22.31 7.96
CA SER A 283 18.23 -22.40 6.50
C SER A 283 16.81 -22.34 5.90
N LEU A 284 15.85 -23.03 6.51
CA LEU A 284 14.44 -22.91 6.11
C LEU A 284 13.88 -21.50 6.33
N LEU A 285 14.33 -20.80 7.38
CA LEU A 285 13.95 -19.42 7.63
C LEU A 285 14.56 -18.47 6.58
N LEU A 286 15.82 -18.67 6.18
CA LEU A 286 16.44 -17.92 5.07
C LEU A 286 15.66 -18.11 3.76
N GLU A 287 15.23 -19.34 3.47
CA GLU A 287 14.40 -19.64 2.29
C GLU A 287 12.98 -19.04 2.40
N ALA A 288 12.43 -18.95 3.60
CA ALA A 288 11.19 -18.24 3.85
C ALA A 288 11.34 -16.72 3.65
N TRP A 289 12.48 -16.16 4.05
CA TRP A 289 12.83 -14.75 3.94
C TRP A 289 13.24 -14.33 2.53
N LYS A 290 13.62 -15.27 1.67
CA LYS A 290 14.14 -15.03 0.31
C LYS A 290 13.35 -13.98 -0.51
N PRO A 291 12.00 -13.94 -0.52
CA PRO A 291 11.28 -12.89 -1.25
C PRO A 291 11.55 -11.47 -0.74
N ILE A 292 11.74 -11.30 0.57
CA ILE A 292 12.00 -10.02 1.24
C ILE A 292 13.48 -9.62 1.13
N SER A 293 14.38 -10.61 1.04
CA SER A 293 15.80 -10.33 0.84
C SER A 293 16.09 -9.61 -0.48
N MET A 294 15.16 -9.69 -1.46
CA MET A 294 15.28 -9.06 -2.78
C MET A 294 14.99 -7.56 -2.80
N GLY A 295 14.22 -7.04 -1.85
CA GLY A 295 13.98 -5.60 -1.74
C GLY A 295 15.23 -4.85 -1.30
N PHE A 296 15.48 -3.67 -1.90
CA PHE A 296 16.49 -2.76 -1.39
C PHE A 296 16.03 -2.24 -0.02
N LYS A 297 16.89 -2.28 1.00
CA LYS A 297 16.46 -1.97 2.37
C LYS A 297 17.59 -1.38 3.18
N LYS A 298 17.24 -0.41 4.02
CA LYS A 298 18.05 0.19 5.07
C LYS A 298 17.15 0.34 6.30
N ARG A 299 17.73 0.61 7.46
CA ARG A 299 16.92 0.94 8.65
C ARG A 299 16.09 2.18 8.37
N TRP A 300 14.81 2.12 8.73
CA TRP A 300 13.88 3.22 8.53
C TRP A 300 14.40 4.56 9.05
N TRP A 301 14.86 4.59 10.30
CA TRP A 301 15.41 5.81 10.87
C TRP A 301 16.69 6.27 10.16
N ASP A 302 17.41 5.43 9.42
CA ASP A 302 18.59 5.88 8.66
C ASP A 302 18.25 6.43 7.27
N CYS A 303 17.06 6.12 6.72
CA CYS A 303 16.71 6.43 5.33
C CYS A 303 15.45 7.27 5.13
N VAL A 304 14.58 7.42 6.13
CA VAL A 304 13.41 8.29 6.01
C VAL A 304 13.85 9.73 5.75
N ALA A 305 13.15 10.45 4.88
CA ALA A 305 13.44 11.86 4.63
C ALA A 305 13.24 12.69 5.92
N LEU A 306 14.03 13.75 6.09
CA LEU A 306 13.76 14.72 7.14
C LEU A 306 12.53 15.55 6.72
N PRO A 307 11.50 15.68 7.57
CA PRO A 307 10.40 16.60 7.31
C PRO A 307 10.91 18.04 7.14
N ASN A 308 10.24 18.83 6.29
CA ASN A 308 10.65 20.20 5.99
C ASN A 308 10.66 21.13 7.22
N ASP A 309 9.85 20.80 8.24
CA ASP A 309 9.72 21.50 9.51
C ASP A 309 10.78 21.09 10.55
N VAL A 310 11.58 20.06 10.28
CA VAL A 310 12.66 19.60 11.16
C VAL A 310 13.98 20.25 10.73
N ASP A 311 14.47 21.19 11.54
CA ASP A 311 15.81 21.75 11.40
C ASP A 311 16.89 20.65 11.45
N CYS A 312 17.92 20.75 10.61
CA CYS A 312 19.00 19.76 10.54
C CYS A 312 19.74 19.57 11.88
N SER A 313 19.74 20.58 12.75
CA SER A 313 20.25 20.49 14.12
C SER A 313 19.45 19.51 15.01
N ASN A 314 18.20 19.23 14.67
CA ASN A 314 17.31 18.31 15.39
C ASN A 314 17.26 16.90 14.77
N GLU A 315 17.99 16.65 13.68
CA GLU A 315 17.97 15.36 12.97
C GLU A 315 18.18 14.18 13.93
N VAL A 316 19.20 14.23 14.79
CA VAL A 316 19.50 13.13 15.72
C VAL A 316 18.29 12.81 16.61
N SER A 317 17.58 13.83 17.10
CA SER A 317 16.40 13.62 17.94
C SER A 317 15.24 13.01 17.16
N PHE A 318 14.99 13.49 15.94
CA PHE A 318 13.97 12.93 15.05
C PHE A 318 14.24 11.45 14.76
N ARG A 319 15.49 11.12 14.38
CA ARG A 319 15.93 9.75 14.07
C ARG A 319 15.74 8.81 15.28
N MET A 320 16.02 9.29 16.49
CA MET A 320 15.76 8.55 17.73
C MET A 320 14.26 8.31 17.96
N GLN A 321 13.41 9.33 17.76
CA GLN A 321 11.95 9.18 17.92
C GLN A 321 11.37 8.14 16.95
N ILE A 322 11.81 8.15 15.68
CA ILE A 322 11.40 7.15 14.68
C ILE A 322 11.82 5.74 15.09
N ARG A 323 13.04 5.59 15.63
CA ARG A 323 13.53 4.31 16.16
C ARG A 323 12.73 3.83 17.37
N ASP A 324 12.41 4.71 18.31
CA ASP A 324 11.62 4.37 19.50
C ASP A 324 10.17 4.01 19.14
N LEU A 325 9.61 4.69 18.13
CA LEU A 325 8.29 4.36 17.59
C LEU A 325 8.28 2.96 16.95
N ALA A 326 9.28 2.65 16.12
CA ALA A 326 9.45 1.31 15.55
C ALA A 326 9.62 0.24 16.63
N TYR A 327 10.37 0.52 17.69
CA TYR A 327 10.56 -0.41 18.80
C TYR A 327 9.27 -0.66 19.59
N THR A 328 8.48 0.39 19.84
CA THR A 328 7.17 0.27 20.51
C THR A 328 6.21 -0.60 19.69
N SER A 329 6.12 -0.32 18.39
CA SER A 329 5.32 -1.10 17.44
C SER A 329 5.75 -2.57 17.40
N LEU A 330 7.06 -2.82 17.38
CA LEU A 330 7.63 -4.18 17.40
C LEU A 330 7.27 -4.94 18.69
N GLN A 331 7.30 -4.31 19.86
CA GLN A 331 6.91 -4.99 21.11
C GLN A 331 5.44 -5.39 21.09
N LEU A 332 4.55 -4.50 20.62
CA LEU A 332 3.13 -4.82 20.49
C LEU A 332 2.89 -5.99 19.51
N LEU A 333 3.59 -6.00 18.38
CA LEU A 333 3.51 -7.11 17.42
C LEU A 333 4.05 -8.41 18.01
N LYS A 334 5.16 -8.35 18.75
CA LYS A 334 5.76 -9.49 19.43
C LYS A 334 4.79 -10.10 20.43
N ASP A 335 4.14 -9.29 21.26
CA ASP A 335 3.14 -9.76 22.22
C ASP A 335 1.96 -10.48 21.52
N ALA A 336 1.65 -10.10 20.28
CA ALA A 336 0.58 -10.71 19.50
C ALA A 336 0.99 -12.02 18.78
N ILE A 337 2.12 -12.04 18.07
CA ILE A 337 2.42 -13.12 17.11
C ILE A 337 3.81 -13.75 17.25
N PHE A 338 4.50 -13.54 18.38
CA PHE A 338 5.85 -14.07 18.57
C PHE A 338 5.93 -15.59 18.37
N ASP A 339 6.90 -16.01 17.55
CA ASP A 339 7.24 -17.41 17.32
C ASP A 339 8.71 -17.63 17.68
N LYS A 340 8.97 -18.54 18.63
CA LYS A 340 10.32 -18.79 19.15
C LYS A 340 11.29 -19.27 18.08
N GLU A 341 10.82 -20.02 17.08
CA GLU A 341 11.69 -20.51 16.00
C GLU A 341 12.01 -19.43 14.98
N CYS A 342 11.22 -18.36 14.95
CA CYS A 342 11.42 -17.20 14.09
C CYS A 342 11.81 -15.95 14.91
N ALA A 343 12.41 -16.12 16.10
CA ALA A 343 12.68 -15.03 17.03
C ALA A 343 13.53 -13.91 16.41
N THR A 344 14.42 -14.26 15.47
CA THR A 344 15.23 -13.31 14.69
C THR A 344 14.41 -12.28 13.92
N LEU A 345 13.20 -12.63 13.47
CA LEU A 345 12.31 -11.70 12.77
C LEU A 345 11.76 -10.59 13.68
N PHE A 346 11.80 -10.79 15.00
CA PHE A 346 11.36 -9.82 16.01
C PHE A 346 12.52 -8.99 16.57
N SER A 347 13.63 -8.91 15.83
CA SER A 347 14.72 -7.98 16.11
C SER A 347 14.35 -6.57 15.65
N LEU A 348 14.83 -5.55 16.36
CA LEU A 348 14.58 -4.16 15.95
C LEU A 348 15.30 -3.86 14.64
N ASP A 349 16.44 -4.50 14.41
CA ASP A 349 17.20 -4.33 13.18
C ASP A 349 16.43 -4.88 11.95
N ILE A 350 15.88 -6.09 12.05
CA ILE A 350 15.05 -6.67 10.97
C ILE A 350 13.80 -5.83 10.77
N TYR A 351 13.11 -5.45 11.84
CA TYR A 351 11.89 -4.65 11.75
C TYR A 351 12.13 -3.28 11.10
N GLY A 352 13.20 -2.60 11.50
CA GLY A 352 13.62 -1.33 10.92
C GLY A 352 13.97 -1.44 9.43
N HIS A 353 14.60 -2.53 9.01
CA HIS A 353 14.90 -2.79 7.59
C HIS A 353 13.65 -3.14 6.77
N ILE A 354 12.67 -3.84 7.35
CA ILE A 354 11.40 -4.09 6.68
C ILE A 354 10.68 -2.77 6.41
N ILE A 355 10.61 -1.89 7.40
CA ILE A 355 9.95 -0.59 7.26
C ILE A 355 10.69 0.27 6.23
N GLY A 356 12.02 0.39 6.33
CA GLY A 356 12.81 1.15 5.37
C GLY A 356 12.79 0.56 3.96
N MET A 357 12.50 -0.74 3.79
CA MET A 357 12.24 -1.33 2.47
C MET A 357 11.02 -0.69 1.81
N PHE A 358 9.92 -0.46 2.53
CA PHE A 358 8.75 0.16 1.93
C PHE A 358 9.01 1.63 1.59
N GLU A 359 9.74 2.37 2.44
CA GLU A 359 10.14 3.76 2.14
C GLU A 359 10.96 3.87 0.86
N LEU A 360 11.89 2.93 0.64
CA LEU A 360 12.87 3.01 -0.46
C LEU A 360 12.40 2.37 -1.77
N ASN A 361 11.28 1.64 -1.76
CA ASN A 361 10.77 0.94 -2.94
C ASN A 361 9.31 1.34 -3.24
N ASN A 362 8.80 2.40 -2.59
CA ASN A 362 7.37 2.69 -2.64
C ASN A 362 6.90 2.98 -4.07
N LEU A 363 5.82 2.30 -4.44
CA LEU A 363 4.94 2.71 -5.52
C LEU A 363 3.53 2.68 -4.94
N ASP A 364 2.80 3.77 -5.08
CA ASP A 364 1.46 3.87 -4.52
C ASP A 364 0.54 2.81 -5.12
N LEU A 365 -0.17 2.10 -4.24
CA LEU A 365 -1.26 1.24 -4.63
C LEU A 365 -2.48 2.13 -4.86
N VAL A 366 -2.94 2.19 -6.11
CA VAL A 366 -4.10 2.97 -6.51
C VAL A 366 -5.09 2.10 -7.28
N VAL A 367 -6.37 2.13 -6.92
CA VAL A 367 -7.45 1.50 -7.69
C VAL A 367 -8.58 2.51 -7.87
N ALA A 368 -8.91 2.81 -9.13
CA ALA A 368 -9.93 3.80 -9.49
C ALA A 368 -11.32 3.45 -8.94
N SER A 369 -12.07 4.48 -8.55
CA SER A 369 -13.38 4.31 -7.92
C SER A 369 -14.46 3.96 -8.95
N PRO A 370 -15.22 2.86 -8.76
CA PRO A 370 -16.37 2.58 -9.63
C PRO A 370 -17.52 3.58 -9.43
N VAL A 371 -17.51 4.33 -8.32
CA VAL A 371 -18.51 5.39 -8.07
C VAL A 371 -18.27 6.59 -8.99
N GLU A 372 -17.00 6.91 -9.28
CA GLU A 372 -16.64 7.93 -10.27
C GLU A 372 -17.11 7.52 -11.66
N ASP A 373 -16.70 6.32 -12.11
CA ASP A 373 -17.10 5.75 -13.40
C ASP A 373 -18.64 5.77 -13.56
N TYR A 374 -19.37 5.43 -12.49
CA TYR A 374 -20.83 5.45 -12.46
C TYR A 374 -21.40 6.86 -12.65
N PHE A 375 -20.93 7.87 -11.91
CA PHE A 375 -21.47 9.22 -12.03
C PHE A 375 -21.08 9.89 -13.34
N ILE A 376 -19.89 9.61 -13.90
CA ILE A 376 -19.52 10.03 -15.25
C ILE A 376 -20.51 9.46 -16.27
N TYR A 377 -20.81 8.16 -16.18
CA TYR A 377 -21.78 7.54 -17.08
C TYR A 377 -23.17 8.17 -17.00
N ILE A 378 -23.65 8.47 -15.78
CA ILE A 378 -24.94 9.16 -15.60
C ILE A 378 -24.91 10.56 -16.23
N ASP A 379 -23.80 11.29 -16.11
CA ASP A 379 -23.64 12.62 -16.70
C ASP A 379 -23.62 12.59 -18.23
N ASP A 380 -23.04 11.54 -18.82
CA ASP A 380 -22.94 11.32 -20.26
C ASP A 380 -24.22 10.78 -20.92
N LEU A 381 -25.25 10.42 -20.14
CA LEU A 381 -26.52 9.93 -20.68
C LEU A 381 -27.22 11.00 -21.55
N PRO A 382 -27.86 10.60 -22.66
CA PRO A 382 -28.67 11.52 -23.45
C PRO A 382 -29.98 11.87 -22.74
N SER A 383 -30.55 13.04 -23.04
CA SER A 383 -31.92 13.38 -22.63
C SER A 383 -32.96 12.55 -23.40
N PRO A 384 -34.03 12.05 -22.74
CA PRO A 384 -34.46 12.36 -21.37
C PRO A 384 -33.92 11.42 -20.27
N LEU A 385 -33.15 10.38 -20.62
CA LEU A 385 -32.69 9.35 -19.67
C LEU A 385 -31.84 9.93 -18.54
N LYS A 386 -30.97 10.91 -18.84
CA LYS A 386 -30.18 11.63 -17.83
C LYS A 386 -31.07 12.27 -16.75
N ILE A 387 -32.10 13.00 -17.17
CA ILE A 387 -33.03 13.70 -16.25
C ILE A 387 -33.76 12.71 -15.35
N GLU A 388 -34.12 11.54 -15.87
CA GLU A 388 -34.78 10.49 -15.09
C GLU A 388 -33.83 9.84 -14.08
N ALA A 389 -32.60 9.56 -14.49
CA ALA A 389 -31.58 8.98 -13.62
C ALA A 389 -31.17 9.96 -12.50
N GLU A 390 -30.90 11.22 -12.86
CA GLU A 390 -30.49 12.27 -11.92
C GLU A 390 -31.53 12.54 -10.82
N LYS A 391 -32.83 12.34 -11.08
CA LYS A 391 -33.87 12.45 -10.03
C LYS A 391 -33.59 11.52 -8.84
N LEU A 392 -33.01 10.35 -9.09
CA LEU A 392 -32.66 9.38 -8.05
C LEU A 392 -31.22 9.54 -7.57
N THR A 393 -30.29 9.88 -8.46
CA THR A 393 -28.85 9.82 -8.15
C THR A 393 -28.28 11.14 -7.64
N ARG A 394 -28.86 12.29 -8.03
CA ARG A 394 -28.37 13.63 -7.66
C ARG A 394 -28.28 13.86 -6.15
N PRO A 395 -29.25 13.42 -5.31
CA PRO A 395 -29.12 13.58 -3.86
C PRO A 395 -27.87 12.92 -3.29
N PHE A 396 -27.48 11.74 -3.80
CA PHE A 396 -26.28 11.04 -3.36
C PHE A 396 -25.01 11.73 -3.85
N LEU A 397 -24.96 12.17 -5.11
CA LEU A 397 -23.82 12.93 -5.63
C LEU A 397 -23.59 14.22 -4.83
N VAL A 398 -24.66 14.94 -4.52
CA VAL A 398 -24.60 16.16 -3.71
C VAL A 398 -24.14 15.88 -2.28
N ALA A 399 -24.58 14.76 -1.69
CA ALA A 399 -24.16 14.35 -0.35
C ALA A 399 -22.69 13.94 -0.30
N LEU A 400 -22.19 13.25 -1.34
CA LEU A 400 -20.77 12.87 -1.48
C LEU A 400 -19.86 14.09 -1.72
N GLY A 401 -20.36 15.13 -2.39
CA GLY A 401 -19.57 16.32 -2.71
C GLY A 401 -18.35 15.97 -3.56
N ASP A 402 -17.19 16.58 -3.27
CA ASP A 402 -15.93 16.33 -3.99
C ASP A 402 -15.34 14.94 -3.69
N ASP A 403 -15.84 14.24 -2.67
CA ASP A 403 -15.31 12.95 -2.25
C ASP A 403 -15.85 11.77 -3.10
N TYR A 404 -16.75 11.99 -4.07
CA TYR A 404 -17.35 10.90 -4.86
C TYR A 404 -16.32 10.09 -5.67
N SER A 405 -15.19 10.72 -6.04
CA SER A 405 -14.12 10.13 -6.84
C SER A 405 -12.91 9.64 -6.03
N VAL A 406 -13.01 9.58 -4.69
CA VAL A 406 -11.93 9.03 -3.85
C VAL A 406 -11.65 7.58 -4.27
N TYR A 407 -10.43 7.35 -4.74
CA TYR A 407 -9.93 6.05 -5.15
C TYR A 407 -9.36 5.27 -3.96
N CYS A 408 -9.21 3.96 -4.12
CA CYS A 408 -8.53 3.14 -3.13
C CYS A 408 -7.05 3.48 -3.14
N GLN A 409 -6.51 3.84 -1.99
CA GLN A 409 -5.09 4.16 -1.81
C GLN A 409 -4.46 3.23 -0.78
N GLY A 410 -3.23 2.82 -1.05
CA GLY A 410 -2.45 2.00 -0.15
C GLY A 410 -0.96 2.01 -0.48
N THR A 411 -0.22 1.21 0.27
CA THR A 411 1.22 1.02 0.09
C THR A 411 1.48 -0.46 -0.20
N ALA A 412 2.39 -0.72 -1.13
CA ALA A 412 2.70 -2.07 -1.59
C ALA A 412 4.16 -2.23 -1.99
N PHE A 413 4.64 -3.47 -1.93
CA PHE A 413 5.93 -3.86 -2.49
C PHE A 413 5.74 -4.77 -3.70
N PHE A 414 6.34 -4.40 -4.82
CA PHE A 414 6.19 -5.04 -6.13
C PHE A 414 7.55 -5.61 -6.59
N PRO A 415 7.76 -6.93 -6.55
CA PRO A 415 9.10 -7.51 -6.65
C PRO A 415 9.79 -7.26 -8.01
N LEU A 416 9.03 -7.15 -9.10
CA LEU A 416 9.58 -6.87 -10.43
C LEU A 416 9.62 -5.36 -10.70
N GLN A 417 8.56 -4.62 -10.34
CA GLN A 417 8.52 -3.17 -10.56
C GLN A 417 9.59 -2.43 -9.77
N SER A 418 9.89 -2.84 -8.52
CA SER A 418 10.96 -2.23 -7.72
C SER A 418 12.37 -2.44 -8.31
N CYS A 419 12.51 -3.22 -9.39
CA CYS A 419 13.77 -3.35 -10.14
C CYS A 419 13.87 -2.38 -11.34
N ILE A 420 12.82 -1.62 -11.66
CA ILE A 420 12.80 -0.69 -12.80
C ILE A 420 13.53 0.58 -12.40
N ASN A 421 14.61 0.93 -13.10
CA ASN A 421 15.40 2.12 -12.81
C ASN A 421 14.72 3.42 -13.23
N HIS A 422 15.20 4.52 -12.65
CA HIS A 422 14.76 5.87 -12.97
C HIS A 422 15.36 6.42 -14.28
N SER A 423 14.58 7.22 -15.01
CA SER A 423 15.07 8.19 -15.99
C SER A 423 14.21 9.46 -15.97
N CYS A 424 14.81 10.65 -16.08
CA CYS A 424 14.06 11.91 -16.30
C CYS A 424 13.53 12.05 -17.74
N HIS A 425 13.81 11.06 -18.60
CA HIS A 425 13.20 10.87 -19.90
C HIS A 425 12.86 9.38 -20.05
N PRO A 426 11.81 8.90 -19.34
CA PRO A 426 11.52 7.48 -19.24
C PRO A 426 10.93 6.94 -20.55
N ASN A 427 11.03 5.62 -20.75
CA ASN A 427 10.40 4.94 -21.88
C ASN A 427 9.13 4.18 -21.49
N ALA A 428 8.82 4.10 -20.20
CA ALA A 428 7.58 3.53 -19.66
C ALA A 428 7.04 4.38 -18.50
N LYS A 429 5.79 4.13 -18.08
CA LYS A 429 5.20 4.74 -16.88
C LYS A 429 4.35 3.74 -16.11
N ALA A 430 4.23 3.94 -14.80
CA ALA A 430 3.19 3.31 -14.00
C ALA A 430 1.84 3.97 -14.31
N PHE A 431 0.87 3.20 -14.80
CA PHE A 431 -0.44 3.71 -15.20
C PHE A 431 -1.50 2.61 -15.16
N LYS A 432 -2.63 2.88 -14.51
CA LYS A 432 -3.79 1.98 -14.49
C LYS A 432 -4.65 2.21 -15.73
N ARG A 433 -4.87 1.18 -16.52
CA ARG A 433 -5.83 1.22 -17.64
C ARG A 433 -7.23 0.95 -17.11
N ASP A 434 -8.25 1.24 -17.92
CA ASP A 434 -9.65 1.07 -17.53
C ASP A 434 -9.97 -0.37 -17.12
N GLU A 435 -9.31 -1.36 -17.73
CA GLU A 435 -9.45 -2.78 -17.39
C GLU A 435 -8.71 -3.20 -16.10
N ASP A 436 -7.80 -2.40 -15.57
CA ASP A 436 -6.98 -2.72 -14.40
C ASP A 436 -7.69 -2.33 -13.10
N LYS A 437 -8.62 -3.18 -12.67
CA LYS A 437 -9.48 -2.98 -11.48
C LYS A 437 -8.93 -3.61 -10.18
N ASP A 438 -7.65 -3.95 -10.12
CA ASP A 438 -6.97 -4.54 -8.95
C ASP A 438 -5.79 -3.65 -8.48
N GLY A 439 -5.11 -4.05 -7.40
CA GLY A 439 -3.95 -3.32 -6.86
C GLY A 439 -2.62 -3.52 -7.60
N HIS A 440 -2.54 -4.34 -8.66
CA HIS A 440 -1.26 -4.71 -9.30
C HIS A 440 -0.59 -3.50 -9.99
N ALA A 441 0.72 -3.35 -9.86
CA ALA A 441 1.44 -2.30 -10.58
C ALA A 441 1.36 -2.57 -12.08
N THR A 442 0.93 -1.58 -12.85
CA THR A 442 0.78 -1.71 -14.31
C THR A 442 1.74 -0.74 -14.97
N ILE A 443 2.65 -1.27 -15.77
CA ILE A 443 3.67 -0.52 -16.49
C ILE A 443 3.34 -0.56 -17.98
N ILE A 444 3.19 0.60 -18.58
CA ILE A 444 2.91 0.75 -20.02
C ILE A 444 4.04 1.50 -20.71
N ALA A 445 4.30 1.14 -21.96
CA ALA A 445 5.32 1.81 -22.77
C ALA A 445 4.84 3.21 -23.18
N LEU A 446 5.68 4.23 -23.03
CA LEU A 446 5.43 5.60 -23.51
C LEU A 446 5.80 5.79 -24.98
N ARG A 447 6.77 5.00 -25.44
CA ARG A 447 7.28 4.96 -26.81
C ARG A 447 7.60 3.52 -27.20
N SER A 448 8.05 3.30 -28.43
CA SER A 448 8.61 2.00 -28.78
C SER A 448 9.83 1.67 -27.91
N ILE A 449 9.89 0.44 -27.42
CA ILE A 449 11.00 -0.12 -26.63
C ILE A 449 11.48 -1.35 -27.38
N MET A 450 12.76 -1.40 -27.73
CA MET A 450 13.33 -2.53 -28.48
C MET A 450 13.77 -3.64 -27.53
N GLU A 451 13.75 -4.89 -28.00
CA GLU A 451 14.36 -6.01 -27.26
C GLU A 451 15.80 -5.68 -26.84
N GLY A 452 16.11 -5.91 -25.56
CA GLY A 452 17.40 -5.60 -24.94
C GLY A 452 17.55 -4.18 -24.40
N GLU A 453 16.61 -3.27 -24.69
CA GLU A 453 16.59 -1.92 -24.11
C GLU A 453 16.22 -1.96 -22.61
N GLU A 454 16.86 -1.12 -21.79
CA GLU A 454 16.47 -0.97 -20.38
C GLU A 454 15.13 -0.25 -20.29
N ILE A 455 14.20 -0.83 -19.54
CA ILE A 455 12.91 -0.22 -19.23
C ILE A 455 13.11 0.70 -18.03
N THR A 456 12.69 1.96 -18.18
CA THR A 456 12.83 3.01 -17.16
C THR A 456 11.51 3.74 -16.95
N ILE A 457 11.25 4.14 -15.71
CA ILE A 457 10.12 4.99 -15.31
C ILE A 457 10.65 6.26 -14.64
N SER A 458 9.81 7.29 -14.50
CA SER A 458 10.16 8.41 -13.61
C SER A 458 9.73 8.08 -12.17
N TYR A 459 10.53 8.50 -11.19
CA TYR A 459 10.23 8.40 -9.75
C TYR A 459 9.70 9.72 -9.19
N ILE A 460 9.76 10.76 -10.01
CA ILE A 460 9.50 12.15 -9.65
C ILE A 460 8.72 12.81 -10.78
N ASP A 461 8.27 14.03 -10.57
CA ASP A 461 7.75 14.85 -11.65
C ASP A 461 8.91 15.23 -12.62
N GLU A 462 8.76 14.83 -13.88
CA GLU A 462 9.73 15.07 -14.94
C GLU A 462 9.70 16.51 -15.47
N ASP A 463 8.64 17.27 -15.19
CA ASP A 463 8.52 18.67 -15.61
C ASP A 463 9.31 19.64 -14.72
N LEU A 464 9.82 19.17 -13.57
CA LEU A 464 10.63 19.97 -12.66
C LEU A 464 12.00 20.36 -13.26
N PRO A 465 12.59 21.50 -12.86
CA PRO A 465 13.95 21.90 -13.26
C PRO A 465 15.03 20.90 -12.84
N TYR A 466 16.17 20.89 -13.55
CA TYR A 466 17.29 19.97 -13.30
C TYR A 466 17.68 19.84 -11.82
N GLU A 467 17.93 20.97 -11.15
CA GLU A 467 18.40 20.98 -9.75
C GLU A 467 17.37 20.39 -8.79
N GLU A 468 16.07 20.69 -9.01
CA GLU A 468 14.99 20.13 -8.20
C GLU A 468 14.86 18.61 -8.43
N ARG A 469 14.98 18.15 -9.68
CA ARG A 469 15.00 16.71 -9.98
C ARG A 469 16.16 16.00 -9.31
N GLN A 470 17.37 16.57 -9.36
CA GLN A 470 18.54 15.98 -8.69
C GLN A 470 18.39 15.98 -7.17
N SER A 471 17.79 17.03 -6.59
CA SER A 471 17.52 17.11 -5.16
C SER A 471 16.54 16.02 -4.71
N LEU A 472 15.42 15.83 -5.42
CA LEU A 472 14.44 14.79 -5.09
C LEU A 472 15.01 13.37 -5.25
N LEU A 473 15.88 13.15 -6.24
CA LEU A 473 16.52 11.84 -6.46
C LEU A 473 17.65 11.55 -5.46
N ALA A 474 18.19 12.57 -4.79
CA ALA A 474 19.17 12.38 -3.74
C ALA A 474 18.60 11.60 -2.55
N ASP A 475 17.29 11.71 -2.28
CA ASP A 475 16.58 10.94 -1.25
C ASP A 475 16.54 9.44 -1.59
N TYR A 476 16.54 9.10 -2.89
CA TYR A 476 16.71 7.72 -3.37
C TYR A 476 18.18 7.25 -3.32
N GLY A 477 19.11 8.14 -2.96
CA GLY A 477 20.52 7.82 -2.75
C GLY A 477 21.37 7.77 -4.02
N PHE A 478 20.95 8.41 -5.11
CA PHE A 478 21.74 8.46 -6.35
C PHE A 478 21.66 9.84 -7.04
N LYS A 479 22.63 10.11 -7.92
CA LYS A 479 22.63 11.25 -8.85
C LYS A 479 22.21 10.77 -10.22
N CYS A 480 21.22 11.40 -10.85
CA CYS A 480 20.74 10.96 -12.16
C CYS A 480 21.71 11.36 -13.28
N GLU A 481 22.16 10.38 -14.05
CA GLU A 481 23.03 10.52 -15.23
C GLU A 481 22.29 10.17 -16.54
N CYS A 482 20.95 10.29 -16.58
CA CYS A 482 20.18 10.00 -17.79
C CYS A 482 20.51 11.01 -18.92
N PRO A 483 20.22 10.69 -20.20
CA PRO A 483 20.58 11.56 -21.33
C PRO A 483 20.14 13.02 -21.15
N ARG A 484 18.91 13.26 -20.69
CA ARG A 484 18.38 14.60 -20.39
C ARG A 484 19.20 15.33 -19.33
N CYS A 485 19.55 14.66 -18.23
CA CYS A 485 20.36 15.26 -17.17
C CYS A 485 21.79 15.56 -17.61
N LEU A 486 22.38 14.74 -18.48
CA LEU A 486 23.70 15.00 -19.04
C LEU A 486 23.69 16.22 -19.98
N GLU A 487 22.62 16.38 -20.77
CA GLU A 487 22.41 17.54 -21.63
C GLU A 487 22.20 18.83 -20.82
N GLU A 488 21.36 18.81 -19.78
CA GLU A 488 21.06 19.98 -18.94
C GLU A 488 22.20 20.37 -17.99
N ASN A 489 23.12 19.45 -17.68
CA ASN A 489 24.31 19.71 -16.84
C ASN A 489 25.52 20.23 -17.65
N SER A 490 25.39 20.34 -18.98
CA SER A 490 26.43 20.84 -19.91
C SER A 490 26.21 22.33 -20.21
#